data_AF-A0A150QE30-F1
#
_entry.id   AF-A0A150QE30-F1
#
_cell.length_a   1.000
_cell.length_b   1.000
_cell.length_c   1.000
_cell.angle_alpha   90.00
_cell.angle_beta   90.00
_cell.angle_gamma   90.00
#
_symmetry.space_group_name_H-M   'P 1'
#
loop_
_entity.id
_entity.type
_entity.pdbx_description
1 polymer ?
#
loop_
_entity_poly.entity_id
_entity_poly.type
_entity_poly.pdbx_seq_one_letter_code
_entity_poly.pdbx_strand_id
1 'polypeptide(L)'
;MNRPKTAASLAALGLLAATALVCGAVALRNPADVATLEQGAVVTRRPAAPAAPAAPSSGESVKPPSPEPTTTASAEPEVPAKAEPARAQPEELESAKAAGSAALGALAQRYPEDPAVLRALALAQGREKATAAALLTAKWLFEIAPEETGNDELKQLLLRVANGPPDVALTALDLMAKHMGSRGPDLLYEVMTAPKFGDWIRDNASRLMLDSSVRQLATPALLVADDLRRLTECPTRALIARAREEGDVRALHYIKHHLTPQRCGSRRRCIKCGSVAKDLRAAASVIEKRKNEKPAAAPPAASAAP
;
A
#
# COMPACT_ATOMS: atom_id res chain seq x y z
N MET A 1 20.31 -31.60 43.55
CA MET A 1 19.11 -31.03 42.88
C MET A 1 18.88 -31.80 41.57
N ASN A 2 17.93 -32.74 41.57
CA ASN A 2 17.65 -33.62 40.43
C ASN A 2 16.72 -32.91 39.44
N ARG A 3 17.18 -32.67 38.22
CA ARG A 3 16.32 -32.20 37.12
C ARG A 3 15.36 -33.33 36.70
N PRO A 4 14.06 -33.06 36.53
CA PRO A 4 13.09 -34.08 36.16
C PRO A 4 13.28 -34.52 34.70
N LYS A 5 13.44 -35.83 34.49
CA LYS A 5 13.62 -36.49 33.18
C LYS A 5 12.35 -36.52 32.31
N THR A 6 11.27 -35.86 32.72
CA THR A 6 9.95 -35.95 32.08
C THR A 6 9.79 -35.04 30.86
N ALA A 7 10.64 -34.03 30.67
CA ALA A 7 10.53 -33.09 29.55
C ALA A 7 10.97 -33.70 28.19
N ALA A 8 11.87 -34.69 28.18
CA ALA A 8 12.36 -35.29 26.95
C ALA A 8 11.32 -36.19 26.26
N SER A 9 10.45 -36.85 27.04
CA SER A 9 9.48 -37.81 26.51
C SER A 9 8.33 -37.15 25.74
N LEU A 10 7.96 -35.92 26.09
CA LEU A 10 6.86 -35.19 25.42
C LEU A 10 7.28 -34.62 24.06
N ALA A 11 8.56 -34.25 23.89
CA ALA A 11 9.06 -33.74 22.62
C ALA A 11 9.12 -34.82 21.52
N ALA A 12 9.44 -36.07 21.89
CA ALA A 12 9.53 -37.18 20.93
C ALA A 12 8.16 -37.60 20.37
N LEU A 13 7.09 -37.55 21.18
CA LEU A 13 5.73 -37.86 20.74
C LEU A 13 5.18 -36.83 19.75
N GLY A 14 5.52 -35.55 19.90
CA GLY A 14 5.11 -34.49 18.99
C GLY A 14 5.68 -34.64 17.58
N LEU A 15 6.95 -35.09 17.47
CA LEU A 15 7.61 -35.26 16.18
C LEU A 15 6.99 -36.41 15.36
N LEU A 16 6.65 -37.53 16.02
CA LEU A 16 6.03 -38.68 15.37
C LEU A 16 4.64 -38.35 14.80
N ALA A 17 3.84 -37.58 15.53
CA ALA A 17 2.53 -37.15 15.07
C ALA A 17 2.60 -36.24 13.83
N ALA A 18 3.58 -35.33 13.78
CA ALA A 18 3.78 -34.45 12.62
C ALA A 18 4.20 -35.25 11.36
N THR A 19 5.11 -36.23 11.51
CA THR A 19 5.51 -37.08 10.37
C THR A 19 4.39 -37.96 9.84
N ALA A 20 3.54 -38.52 10.72
CA ALA A 20 2.42 -39.35 10.28
C ALA A 20 1.39 -38.55 9.47
N LEU A 21 1.15 -37.29 9.83
CA LEU A 21 0.20 -36.41 9.16
C LEU A 21 0.69 -36.00 7.76
N VAL A 22 1.99 -35.74 7.61
CA VAL A 22 2.60 -35.44 6.30
C VAL A 22 2.59 -36.68 5.39
N CYS A 23 2.96 -37.86 5.89
CA CYS A 23 2.93 -39.09 5.08
C CYS A 23 1.50 -39.49 4.67
N GLY A 24 0.51 -39.30 5.54
CA GLY A 24 -0.90 -39.55 5.21
C GLY A 24 -1.42 -38.62 4.11
N ALA A 25 -1.04 -37.34 4.14
CA ALA A 25 -1.44 -36.37 3.11
C ALA A 25 -0.81 -36.68 1.73
N VAL A 26 0.40 -37.25 1.70
CA VAL A 26 1.05 -37.69 0.45
C VAL A 26 0.40 -38.97 -0.10
N ALA A 27 0.02 -39.92 0.75
CA ALA A 27 -0.62 -41.16 0.31
C ALA A 27 -2.05 -40.97 -0.24
N LEU A 28 -2.74 -39.89 0.15
CA LEU A 28 -4.08 -39.55 -0.36
C LEU A 28 -4.06 -38.76 -1.68
N ARG A 29 -2.88 -38.40 -2.21
CA ARG A 29 -2.81 -37.77 -3.54
C ARG A 29 -3.04 -38.81 -4.62
N ASN A 30 -4.09 -38.59 -5.41
CA ASN A 30 -4.38 -39.40 -6.58
C ASN A 30 -3.29 -39.18 -7.65
N PRO A 31 -2.57 -40.23 -8.10
CA PRO A 31 -1.51 -40.07 -9.10
C PRO A 31 -2.04 -39.53 -10.45
N ALA A 32 -3.34 -39.68 -10.71
CA ALA A 32 -3.99 -39.11 -11.90
C ALA A 32 -3.94 -37.58 -11.94
N ASP A 33 -4.06 -36.90 -10.78
CA ASP A 33 -4.09 -35.43 -10.71
C ASP A 33 -2.69 -34.81 -10.91
N VAL A 34 -1.64 -35.57 -10.60
CA VAL A 34 -0.26 -35.14 -10.80
C VAL A 34 0.11 -35.17 -12.29
N ALA A 35 -0.35 -36.20 -13.03
CA ALA A 35 -0.12 -36.32 -14.47
C ALA A 35 -0.80 -35.21 -15.29
N THR A 36 -1.98 -34.74 -14.87
CA THR A 36 -2.68 -33.61 -15.53
C THR A 36 -1.97 -32.27 -15.32
N LEU A 37 -1.26 -32.09 -14.20
CA LEU A 37 -0.50 -30.87 -13.91
C LEU A 37 0.83 -30.80 -14.68
N GLU A 38 1.49 -31.93 -14.94
CA GLU A 38 2.74 -31.93 -15.72
C GLU A 38 2.52 -31.73 -17.22
N GLN A 39 1.37 -32.12 -17.77
CA GLN A 39 1.07 -31.94 -19.19
C GLN A 39 0.76 -30.48 -19.59
N GLY A 40 0.38 -29.62 -18.64
CA GLY A 40 0.10 -28.20 -18.88
C GLY A 40 1.33 -27.28 -18.92
N ALA A 41 2.52 -27.77 -18.55
CA ALA A 41 3.71 -26.95 -18.35
C ALA A 41 4.62 -26.81 -19.59
N VAL A 42 4.23 -27.31 -20.77
CA VAL A 42 4.97 -27.10 -22.02
C VAL A 42 4.67 -25.70 -22.55
N VAL A 43 5.29 -24.70 -21.92
CA VAL A 43 5.33 -23.31 -22.38
C VAL A 43 6.07 -23.28 -23.71
N THR A 44 5.32 -23.03 -24.78
CA THR A 44 5.83 -22.82 -26.13
C THR A 44 6.73 -21.59 -26.13
N ARG A 45 8.05 -21.81 -26.19
CA ARG A 45 9.07 -20.76 -26.27
C ARG A 45 8.94 -20.06 -27.63
N ARG A 46 8.31 -18.88 -27.64
CA ARG A 46 8.20 -18.00 -28.81
C ARG A 46 9.60 -17.56 -29.27
N PRO A 47 10.02 -17.84 -30.51
CA PRO A 47 11.31 -17.40 -31.02
C PRO A 47 11.36 -15.86 -31.11
N ALA A 48 12.47 -15.30 -30.65
CA ALA A 48 12.76 -13.87 -30.64
C ALA A 48 12.92 -13.35 -32.07
N ALA A 49 12.18 -12.29 -32.40
CA ALA A 49 12.34 -11.56 -33.66
C ALA A 49 13.58 -10.64 -33.60
N PRO A 50 14.37 -10.55 -34.68
CA PRO A 50 15.56 -9.72 -34.74
C PRO A 50 15.22 -8.23 -34.79
N ALA A 51 16.00 -7.44 -34.06
CA ALA A 51 15.91 -5.99 -33.98
C ALA A 51 16.26 -5.31 -35.31
N ALA A 52 15.42 -4.37 -35.73
CA ALA A 52 15.70 -3.46 -36.85
C ALA A 52 16.42 -2.18 -36.35
N PRO A 53 17.34 -1.61 -37.16
CA PRO A 53 18.18 -0.48 -36.76
C PRO A 53 17.48 0.89 -36.90
N ALA A 54 18.03 1.83 -36.13
CA ALA A 54 17.62 3.22 -35.95
C ALA A 54 17.65 4.07 -37.23
N ALA A 55 16.73 5.03 -37.32
CA ALA A 55 16.78 6.16 -38.24
C ALA A 55 16.93 7.49 -37.46
N PRO A 56 17.77 8.43 -37.92
CA PRO A 56 17.93 9.75 -37.32
C PRO A 56 16.87 10.73 -37.83
N SER A 57 16.22 11.46 -36.93
CA SER A 57 15.33 12.58 -37.30
C SER A 57 16.10 13.90 -37.22
N SER A 58 16.35 14.46 -38.39
CA SER A 58 16.91 15.78 -38.62
C SER A 58 16.01 16.89 -38.07
N GLY A 59 16.64 17.95 -37.58
CA GLY A 59 15.96 19.16 -37.14
C GLY A 59 15.37 19.96 -38.29
N GLU A 60 14.32 20.71 -37.99
CA GLU A 60 13.89 21.83 -38.82
C GLU A 60 13.49 23.00 -37.92
N SER A 61 14.06 24.15 -38.25
CA SER A 61 13.95 25.42 -37.55
C SER A 61 13.29 26.40 -38.51
N VAL A 62 12.06 26.87 -38.25
CA VAL A 62 11.49 28.07 -38.90
C VAL A 62 10.48 28.81 -38.00
N LYS A 63 10.94 29.93 -37.43
CA LYS A 63 10.42 31.32 -37.43
C LYS A 63 8.89 31.66 -37.29
N PRO A 64 8.52 32.66 -36.45
CA PRO A 64 7.19 33.30 -36.41
C PRO A 64 7.11 34.54 -37.34
N PRO A 65 5.90 34.95 -37.82
CA PRO A 65 5.18 36.08 -37.18
C PRO A 65 3.62 36.14 -37.34
N SER A 66 2.92 36.61 -36.29
CA SER A 66 1.91 37.71 -36.22
C SER A 66 0.67 37.77 -37.19
N PRO A 67 -0.36 38.66 -36.99
CA PRO A 67 -1.67 38.30 -36.42
C PRO A 67 -2.92 38.62 -37.28
N GLU A 68 -4.07 38.03 -36.87
CA GLU A 68 -5.50 38.44 -37.05
C GLU A 68 -6.11 38.58 -38.47
N PRO A 69 -7.46 38.67 -38.63
CA PRO A 69 -8.56 37.94 -37.99
C PRO A 69 -9.55 37.37 -39.04
N THR A 70 -10.23 36.26 -38.80
CA THR A 70 -11.46 35.95 -39.56
C THR A 70 -12.46 35.16 -38.72
N THR A 71 -13.47 35.89 -38.28
CA THR A 71 -14.76 35.41 -37.78
C THR A 71 -15.39 34.49 -38.83
N THR A 72 -15.32 33.18 -38.60
CA THR A 72 -16.22 32.23 -39.26
C THR A 72 -16.79 31.36 -38.16
N ALA A 73 -18.08 31.53 -37.91
CA ALA A 73 -18.88 30.69 -37.04
C ALA A 73 -18.90 29.26 -37.63
N SER A 74 -17.87 28.49 -37.28
CA SER A 74 -17.82 27.06 -37.50
C SER A 74 -18.67 26.44 -36.41
N ALA A 75 -19.83 25.90 -36.81
CA ALA A 75 -20.65 25.06 -35.95
C ALA A 75 -19.76 23.95 -35.38
N GLU A 76 -19.43 24.09 -34.11
CA GLU A 76 -18.66 23.14 -33.34
C GLU A 76 -19.48 21.84 -33.28
N PRO A 77 -18.94 20.70 -33.77
CA PRO A 77 -19.61 19.42 -33.62
C PRO A 77 -19.79 19.18 -32.12
N GLU A 78 -21.05 19.13 -31.65
CA GLU A 78 -21.37 18.70 -30.29
C GLU A 78 -20.70 17.35 -30.06
N VAL A 79 -19.59 17.36 -29.32
CA VAL A 79 -18.92 16.16 -28.85
C VAL A 79 -19.97 15.42 -28.02
N PRO A 80 -20.38 14.19 -28.41
CA PRO A 80 -21.43 13.47 -27.70
C PRO A 80 -21.01 13.36 -26.24
N ALA A 81 -21.80 13.99 -25.35
CA ALA A 81 -21.59 13.95 -23.93
C ALA A 81 -21.43 12.48 -23.52
N LYS A 82 -20.24 12.13 -23.00
CA LYS A 82 -19.91 10.80 -22.50
C LYS A 82 -21.05 10.39 -21.57
N ALA A 83 -21.86 9.42 -21.98
CA ALA A 83 -22.99 8.95 -21.18
C ALA A 83 -22.43 8.55 -19.81
N GLU A 84 -22.98 9.14 -18.74
CA GLU A 84 -22.56 8.79 -17.39
C GLU A 84 -22.74 7.28 -17.19
N PRO A 85 -21.74 6.57 -16.63
CA PRO A 85 -21.84 5.14 -16.43
C PRO A 85 -23.07 4.81 -15.59
N ALA A 86 -23.78 3.75 -15.98
CA ALA A 86 -24.99 3.32 -15.29
C ALA A 86 -24.69 3.01 -13.82
N ARG A 87 -25.40 3.69 -12.90
CA ARG A 87 -25.27 3.50 -11.45
C ARG A 87 -26.48 2.76 -10.90
N ALA A 88 -26.25 1.95 -9.86
CA ALA A 88 -27.32 1.29 -9.13
C ALA A 88 -28.17 2.32 -8.37
N GLN A 89 -29.48 2.08 -8.27
CA GLN A 89 -30.33 2.91 -7.44
C GLN A 89 -30.00 2.69 -5.94
N PRO A 90 -30.10 3.72 -5.09
CA PRO A 90 -29.80 3.60 -3.66
C PRO A 90 -30.57 2.47 -2.98
N GLU A 91 -31.85 2.28 -3.33
CA GLU A 91 -32.72 1.25 -2.77
C GLU A 91 -32.27 -0.16 -3.17
N GLU A 92 -31.82 -0.35 -4.41
CA GLU A 92 -31.28 -1.64 -4.89
C GLU A 92 -29.99 -1.99 -4.14
N LEU A 93 -29.11 -1.00 -3.93
CA LEU A 93 -27.87 -1.18 -3.19
C LEU A 93 -28.12 -1.52 -1.71
N GLU A 94 -29.02 -0.81 -1.04
CA GLU A 94 -29.37 -1.11 0.36
C GLU A 94 -30.02 -2.49 0.51
N SER A 95 -30.91 -2.86 -0.43
CA SER A 95 -31.49 -4.21 -0.47
C SER A 95 -30.42 -5.30 -0.64
N ALA A 96 -29.48 -5.09 -1.57
CA ALA A 96 -28.37 -6.03 -1.79
C ALA A 96 -27.42 -6.11 -0.59
N LYS A 97 -27.12 -4.99 0.08
CA LYS A 97 -26.32 -4.96 1.32
C LYS A 97 -26.97 -5.78 2.42
N ALA A 98 -28.29 -5.68 2.58
CA ALA A 98 -29.05 -6.45 3.57
C ALA A 98 -29.04 -7.97 3.25
N ALA A 99 -29.04 -8.33 1.97
CA ALA A 99 -29.02 -9.71 1.51
C ALA A 99 -27.61 -10.37 1.50
N GLY A 100 -26.53 -9.59 1.61
CA GLY A 100 -25.15 -10.10 1.77
C GLY A 100 -24.31 -10.12 0.49
N SER A 101 -23.11 -10.74 0.55
CA SER A 101 -22.12 -10.65 -0.53
C SER A 101 -22.59 -11.26 -1.86
N ALA A 102 -23.42 -12.31 -1.83
CA ALA A 102 -23.95 -12.94 -3.04
C ALA A 102 -24.87 -12.00 -3.83
N ALA A 103 -25.78 -11.29 -3.14
CA ALA A 103 -26.66 -10.31 -3.77
C ALA A 103 -25.88 -9.10 -4.29
N LEU A 104 -24.88 -8.63 -3.53
CA LEU A 104 -23.95 -7.59 -4.00
C LEU A 104 -23.14 -8.02 -5.22
N GLY A 105 -22.75 -9.30 -5.31
CA GLY A 105 -22.08 -9.86 -6.48
C GLY A 105 -22.96 -9.84 -7.73
N ALA A 106 -24.24 -10.21 -7.60
CA ALA A 106 -25.21 -10.10 -8.69
C ALA A 106 -25.52 -8.65 -9.09
N LEU A 107 -25.42 -7.71 -8.14
CA LEU A 107 -25.53 -6.28 -8.43
C LEU A 107 -24.29 -5.76 -9.15
N ALA A 108 -23.08 -6.16 -8.73
CA ALA A 108 -21.82 -5.79 -9.37
C ALA A 108 -21.70 -6.31 -10.81
N GLN A 109 -22.31 -7.45 -11.13
CA GLN A 109 -22.39 -7.91 -12.53
C GLN A 109 -23.27 -7.02 -13.41
N ARG A 110 -24.31 -6.40 -12.83
CA ARG A 110 -25.21 -5.46 -13.53
C ARG A 110 -24.61 -4.06 -13.62
N TYR A 111 -23.88 -3.65 -12.60
CA TYR A 111 -23.25 -2.33 -12.49
C TYR A 111 -21.74 -2.48 -12.21
N PRO A 112 -20.95 -2.96 -13.20
CA PRO A 112 -19.52 -3.27 -13.00
C PRO A 112 -18.66 -2.04 -12.73
N GLU A 113 -19.10 -0.86 -13.16
CA GLU A 113 -18.37 0.40 -13.04
C GLU A 113 -18.88 1.29 -11.89
N ASP A 114 -19.81 0.80 -11.06
CA ASP A 114 -20.34 1.56 -9.93
C ASP A 114 -19.43 1.40 -8.67
N PRO A 115 -18.70 2.45 -8.26
CA PRO A 115 -17.79 2.36 -7.11
C PRO A 115 -18.51 2.04 -5.80
N ALA A 116 -19.76 2.48 -5.64
CA ALA A 116 -20.53 2.25 -4.41
C ALA A 116 -20.89 0.76 -4.25
N VAL A 117 -21.23 0.09 -5.35
CA VAL A 117 -21.52 -1.34 -5.40
C VAL A 117 -20.25 -2.15 -5.13
N LEU A 118 -19.14 -1.86 -5.83
CA LEU A 118 -17.88 -2.57 -5.64
C LEU A 118 -17.32 -2.39 -4.23
N ARG A 119 -17.41 -1.19 -3.65
CA ARG A 119 -17.03 -0.95 -2.25
C ARG A 119 -17.84 -1.80 -1.29
N ALA A 120 -19.17 -1.78 -1.42
CA ALA A 120 -20.05 -2.57 -0.58
C ALA A 120 -19.72 -4.07 -0.68
N LEU A 121 -19.48 -4.56 -1.89
CA LEU A 121 -19.10 -5.94 -2.16
C LEU A 121 -17.76 -6.31 -1.50
N ALA A 122 -16.71 -5.51 -1.68
CA ALA A 122 -15.39 -5.76 -1.09
C ALA A 122 -15.46 -5.82 0.45
N LEU A 123 -16.21 -4.91 1.07
CA LEU A 123 -16.41 -4.88 2.51
C LEU A 123 -17.22 -6.08 3.01
N ALA A 124 -18.28 -6.48 2.31
CA ALA A 124 -19.07 -7.66 2.65
C ALA A 124 -18.23 -8.94 2.56
N GLN A 125 -17.49 -9.13 1.47
CA GLN A 125 -16.56 -10.26 1.29
C GLN A 125 -15.50 -10.30 2.41
N GLY A 126 -14.99 -9.13 2.81
CA GLY A 126 -14.04 -9.01 3.92
C GLY A 126 -14.63 -9.42 5.28
N ARG A 127 -15.91 -9.14 5.54
CA ARG A 127 -16.64 -9.57 6.76
C ARG A 127 -16.89 -11.08 6.77
N GLU A 128 -17.17 -11.66 5.60
CA GLU A 128 -17.38 -13.09 5.39
C GLU A 128 -16.09 -13.91 5.30
N LYS A 129 -14.93 -13.27 5.52
CA LYS A 129 -13.58 -13.87 5.42
C LYS A 129 -13.23 -14.39 4.02
N ALA A 130 -13.94 -13.97 2.99
CA ALA A 130 -13.59 -14.18 1.59
C ALA A 130 -12.51 -13.17 1.16
N THR A 131 -11.36 -13.16 1.84
CA THR A 131 -10.32 -12.12 1.73
C THR A 131 -9.71 -12.02 0.34
N ALA A 132 -9.49 -13.14 -0.35
CA ALA A 132 -8.98 -13.15 -1.72
C ALA A 132 -9.96 -12.43 -2.69
N ALA A 133 -11.25 -12.73 -2.59
CA ALA A 133 -12.28 -12.06 -3.39
C ALA A 133 -12.37 -10.57 -3.04
N ALA A 134 -12.32 -10.24 -1.74
CA ALA A 134 -12.33 -8.85 -1.27
C ALA A 134 -11.16 -8.03 -1.84
N LEU A 135 -9.95 -8.60 -1.89
CA LEU A 135 -8.77 -7.94 -2.46
C LEU A 135 -8.89 -7.73 -3.98
N LEU A 136 -9.44 -8.70 -4.71
CA LEU A 136 -9.69 -8.56 -6.15
C LEU A 136 -10.73 -7.46 -6.44
N THR A 137 -11.83 -7.45 -5.69
CA THR A 137 -12.85 -6.40 -5.81
C THR A 137 -12.28 -5.03 -5.44
N ALA A 138 -11.48 -4.93 -4.38
CA ALA A 138 -10.83 -3.68 -3.97
C ALA A 138 -9.82 -3.19 -5.02
N LYS A 139 -9.07 -4.10 -5.65
CA LYS A 139 -8.17 -3.76 -6.76
C LYS A 139 -8.93 -3.10 -7.90
N TRP A 140 -10.00 -3.75 -8.35
CA TRP A 140 -10.81 -3.23 -9.44
C TRP A 140 -11.44 -1.88 -9.09
N LEU A 141 -11.95 -1.76 -7.86
CA LEU A 141 -12.46 -0.49 -7.33
C LEU A 141 -11.43 0.64 -7.42
N PHE A 142 -10.18 0.40 -7.01
CA PHE A 142 -9.14 1.45 -7.05
C PHE A 142 -8.70 1.81 -8.47
N GLU A 143 -8.84 0.90 -9.43
CA GLU A 143 -8.58 1.17 -10.85
C GLU A 143 -9.65 2.09 -11.46
N ILE A 144 -10.93 1.93 -11.06
CA ILE A 144 -12.02 2.75 -11.59
C ILE A 144 -12.29 4.03 -10.78
N ALA A 145 -12.02 4.01 -9.47
CA ALA A 145 -12.31 5.08 -8.52
C ALA A 145 -11.12 5.29 -7.57
N PRO A 146 -10.03 5.94 -8.02
CA PRO A 146 -8.82 6.16 -7.21
C PRO A 146 -9.07 6.94 -5.92
N GLU A 147 -10.13 7.74 -5.83
CA GLU A 147 -10.56 8.45 -4.64
C GLU A 147 -10.95 7.51 -3.48
N GLU A 148 -11.41 6.29 -3.77
CA GLU A 148 -11.77 5.28 -2.76
C GLU A 148 -10.54 4.71 -2.05
N THR A 149 -9.33 4.93 -2.55
CA THR A 149 -8.08 4.62 -1.83
C THR A 149 -7.97 5.40 -0.50
N GLY A 150 -8.71 6.52 -0.40
CA GLY A 150 -8.84 7.33 0.79
C GLY A 150 -9.88 6.83 1.80
N ASN A 151 -10.68 5.81 1.48
CA ASN A 151 -11.77 5.33 2.31
C ASN A 151 -11.27 4.56 3.55
N ASP A 152 -11.71 4.97 4.75
CA ASP A 152 -11.22 4.39 6.00
C ASP A 152 -11.64 2.93 6.22
N GLU A 153 -12.82 2.53 5.75
CA GLU A 153 -13.28 1.14 5.87
C GLU A 153 -12.43 0.19 5.01
N LEU A 154 -12.09 0.63 3.79
CA LEU A 154 -11.19 -0.13 2.89
C LEU A 154 -9.77 -0.20 3.45
N LYS A 155 -9.25 0.89 4.04
CA LYS A 155 -7.95 0.86 4.74
C LYS A 155 -7.97 -0.17 5.87
N GLN A 156 -9.00 -0.16 6.72
CA GLN A 156 -9.12 -1.12 7.83
C GLN A 156 -9.25 -2.56 7.32
N LEU A 157 -9.96 -2.79 6.20
CA LEU A 157 -10.00 -4.08 5.53
C LEU A 157 -8.59 -4.54 5.13
N LEU A 158 -7.82 -3.71 4.40
CA LEU A 158 -6.49 -4.07 3.93
C LEU A 158 -5.50 -4.32 5.08
N LEU A 159 -5.53 -3.48 6.12
CA LEU A 159 -4.71 -3.67 7.32
C LEU A 159 -5.05 -4.97 8.06
N ARG A 160 -6.34 -5.34 8.10
CA ARG A 160 -6.78 -6.62 8.68
C ARG A 160 -6.28 -7.81 7.86
N VAL A 161 -6.39 -7.74 6.53
CA VAL A 161 -5.93 -8.81 5.62
C VAL A 161 -4.40 -8.94 5.64
N ALA A 162 -3.68 -7.82 5.72
CA ALA A 162 -2.22 -7.81 5.89
C ALA A 162 -1.76 -8.48 7.19
N ASN A 163 -2.59 -8.47 8.24
CA ASN A 163 -2.31 -9.20 9.48
C ASN A 163 -2.83 -10.65 9.48
N GLY A 164 -3.28 -11.16 8.32
CA GLY A 164 -3.82 -12.50 8.15
C GLY A 164 -2.77 -13.53 7.72
N PRO A 165 -3.22 -14.64 7.09
CA PRO A 165 -2.33 -15.66 6.54
C PRO A 165 -1.32 -15.08 5.51
N PRO A 166 -0.09 -15.65 5.41
CA PRO A 166 0.99 -15.08 4.59
C PRO A 166 0.65 -14.83 3.12
N ASP A 167 -0.11 -15.72 2.49
CA ASP A 167 -0.51 -15.67 1.08
C ASP A 167 -1.41 -14.46 0.77
N VAL A 168 -2.45 -14.26 1.57
CA VAL A 168 -3.35 -13.11 1.42
C VAL A 168 -2.72 -11.81 1.91
N ALA A 169 -1.83 -11.89 2.90
CA ALA A 169 -1.12 -10.73 3.42
C ALA A 169 -0.18 -10.10 2.38
N LEU A 170 0.58 -10.91 1.63
CA LEU A 170 1.43 -10.42 0.54
C LEU A 170 0.61 -9.77 -0.57
N THR A 171 -0.56 -10.33 -0.88
CA THR A 171 -1.48 -9.75 -1.88
C THR A 171 -2.00 -8.38 -1.43
N ALA A 172 -2.32 -8.24 -0.13
CA ALA A 172 -2.72 -6.95 0.43
C ALA A 172 -1.59 -5.92 0.38
N LEU A 173 -0.35 -6.31 0.71
CA LEU A 173 0.82 -5.43 0.61
C LEU A 173 1.10 -5.01 -0.84
N ASP A 174 0.96 -5.92 -1.80
CA ASP A 174 1.11 -5.61 -3.23
C ASP A 174 0.08 -4.57 -3.69
N LEU A 175 -1.17 -4.74 -3.23
CA LEU A 175 -2.23 -3.80 -3.53
C LEU A 175 -1.94 -2.41 -2.96
N MET A 176 -1.47 -2.33 -1.71
CA MET A 176 -1.03 -1.07 -1.12
C MET A 176 0.11 -0.46 -1.93
N ALA A 177 1.12 -1.24 -2.32
CA ALA A 177 2.29 -0.74 -3.04
C ALA A 177 1.97 -0.19 -4.44
N LYS A 178 1.01 -0.79 -5.16
CA LYS A 178 0.81 -0.54 -6.60
C LYS A 178 -0.48 0.20 -6.95
N HIS A 179 -1.56 -0.02 -6.21
CA HIS A 179 -2.91 0.42 -6.62
C HIS A 179 -3.50 1.54 -5.77
N MET A 180 -2.80 1.99 -4.72
CA MET A 180 -3.32 3.02 -3.80
C MET A 180 -2.65 4.39 -3.96
N GLY A 181 -1.81 4.57 -4.99
CA GLY A 181 -1.07 5.81 -5.20
C GLY A 181 -0.29 6.24 -3.95
N SER A 182 -0.41 7.50 -3.53
CA SER A 182 0.29 8.03 -2.36
C SER A 182 -0.23 7.52 -1.01
N ARG A 183 -1.46 6.98 -0.96
CA ARG A 183 -2.04 6.37 0.25
C ARG A 183 -1.44 5.00 0.55
N GLY A 184 -0.95 4.32 -0.48
CA GLY A 184 -0.30 3.03 -0.38
C GLY A 184 0.91 3.01 0.54
N PRO A 185 1.96 3.83 0.26
CA PRO A 185 3.11 3.98 1.13
C PRO A 185 2.76 4.39 2.57
N ASP A 186 1.72 5.22 2.76
CA ASP A 186 1.26 5.58 4.11
C ASP A 186 0.76 4.34 4.89
N LEU A 187 0.02 3.44 4.24
CA LEU A 187 -0.43 2.19 4.87
C LEU A 187 0.71 1.20 5.09
N LEU A 188 1.64 1.07 4.13
CA LEU A 188 2.84 0.24 4.32
C LEU A 188 3.64 0.71 5.54
N TYR A 189 3.76 2.02 5.72
CA TYR A 189 4.39 2.60 6.90
C TYR A 189 3.62 2.28 8.19
N GLU A 190 2.28 2.31 8.19
CA GLU A 190 1.49 1.86 9.33
C GLU A 190 1.77 0.38 9.64
N VAL A 191 1.81 -0.49 8.63
CA VAL A 191 2.11 -1.92 8.82
C VAL A 191 3.45 -2.11 9.52
N MET A 192 4.47 -1.35 9.12
CA MET A 192 5.82 -1.45 9.68
C MET A 192 5.96 -0.92 11.11
N THR A 193 5.15 0.06 11.48
CA THR A 193 5.30 0.81 12.74
C THR A 193 4.29 0.42 13.80
N ALA A 194 3.11 -0.08 13.43
CA ALA A 194 2.09 -0.46 14.38
C ALA A 194 2.45 -1.78 15.08
N PRO A 195 2.34 -1.86 16.42
CA PRO A 195 2.76 -3.03 17.20
C PRO A 195 1.86 -4.26 17.01
N LYS A 196 0.70 -4.10 16.34
CA LYS A 196 -0.26 -5.20 16.08
C LYS A 196 0.22 -6.19 15.01
N PHE A 197 1.26 -5.83 14.25
CA PHE A 197 1.79 -6.64 13.16
C PHE A 197 3.02 -7.45 13.61
N GLY A 198 3.09 -8.71 13.17
CA GLY A 198 4.26 -9.57 13.42
C GLY A 198 5.48 -9.15 12.60
N ASP A 199 6.68 -9.56 13.04
CA ASP A 199 7.94 -9.13 12.40
C ASP A 199 8.02 -9.51 10.92
N TRP A 200 7.53 -10.70 10.55
CA TRP A 200 7.56 -11.16 9.15
C TRP A 200 6.84 -10.23 8.17
N ILE A 201 5.64 -9.72 8.53
CA ILE A 201 4.91 -8.83 7.65
C ILE A 201 5.52 -7.42 7.67
N ARG A 202 6.04 -6.98 8.82
CA ARG A 202 6.76 -5.71 8.96
C ARG A 202 8.01 -5.67 8.09
N ASP A 203 8.75 -6.77 8.00
CA ASP A 203 9.93 -6.91 7.15
C ASP A 203 9.56 -6.85 5.66
N ASN A 204 8.48 -7.51 5.26
CA ASN A 204 7.98 -7.45 3.88
C ASN A 204 7.52 -6.04 3.49
N ALA A 205 6.76 -5.36 4.36
CA ALA A 205 6.37 -3.97 4.14
C ALA A 205 7.60 -3.04 4.11
N SER A 206 8.59 -3.28 4.97
CA SER A 206 9.85 -2.53 5.00
C SER A 206 10.65 -2.66 3.71
N ARG A 207 10.65 -3.86 3.11
CA ARG A 207 11.26 -4.15 1.80
C ARG A 207 10.54 -3.40 0.69
N LEU A 208 9.21 -3.44 0.63
CA LEU A 208 8.44 -2.67 -0.37
C LEU A 208 8.69 -1.17 -0.25
N MET A 209 8.82 -0.63 0.96
CA MET A 209 9.16 0.79 1.17
C MET A 209 10.58 1.16 0.73
N LEU A 210 11.47 0.19 0.45
CA LEU A 210 12.78 0.45 -0.15
C LEU A 210 12.72 0.54 -1.68
N ASP A 211 11.67 -0.01 -2.30
CA ASP A 211 11.52 -0.01 -3.76
C ASP A 211 11.32 1.43 -4.27
N SER A 212 12.05 1.79 -5.33
CA SER A 212 12.03 3.16 -5.86
C SER A 212 10.65 3.57 -6.36
N SER A 213 9.90 2.65 -6.97
CA SER A 213 8.53 2.89 -7.45
C SER A 213 7.58 3.26 -6.31
N VAL A 214 7.67 2.58 -5.16
CA VAL A 214 6.85 2.87 -3.98
C VAL A 214 7.26 4.20 -3.35
N ARG A 215 8.57 4.49 -3.29
CA ARG A 215 9.07 5.77 -2.76
C ARG A 215 8.69 6.97 -3.63
N GLN A 216 8.55 6.80 -4.94
CA GLN A 216 8.06 7.86 -5.84
C GLN A 216 6.60 8.23 -5.59
N LEU A 217 5.80 7.28 -5.12
CA LEU A 217 4.40 7.52 -4.75
C LEU A 217 4.27 8.16 -3.36
N ALA A 218 5.27 7.98 -2.48
CA ALA A 218 5.23 8.44 -1.11
C ALA A 218 5.23 9.98 -1.00
N THR A 219 4.49 10.49 -0.01
CA THR A 219 4.53 11.93 0.30
C THR A 219 5.89 12.34 0.86
N PRO A 220 6.36 13.59 0.65
CA PRO A 220 7.64 14.05 1.20
C PRO A 220 7.73 13.91 2.73
N ALA A 221 6.63 14.19 3.44
CA ALA A 221 6.52 14.03 4.88
C ALA A 221 6.72 12.56 5.32
N LEU A 222 6.17 11.60 4.59
CA LEU A 222 6.37 10.18 4.83
C LEU A 222 7.83 9.77 4.59
N LEU A 223 8.44 10.24 3.49
CA LEU A 223 9.84 9.94 3.19
C LEU A 223 10.78 10.42 4.30
N VAL A 224 10.56 11.61 4.84
CA VAL A 224 11.29 12.11 6.02
C VAL A 224 11.11 11.19 7.22
N ALA A 225 9.87 10.76 7.50
CA ALA A 225 9.59 9.90 8.63
C ALA A 225 10.20 8.50 8.49
N ASP A 226 10.23 7.94 7.28
CA ASP A 226 10.89 6.65 7.00
C ASP A 226 12.42 6.76 7.04
N ASP A 227 12.99 7.82 6.46
CA ASP A 227 14.43 8.09 6.52
C ASP A 227 14.89 8.20 7.98
N LEU A 228 14.18 8.97 8.82
CA LEU A 228 14.47 9.08 10.26
C LEU A 228 14.31 7.76 11.01
N ARG A 229 13.30 6.95 10.69
CA ARG A 229 13.06 5.65 11.33
C ARG A 229 14.19 4.65 11.09
N ARG A 230 14.79 4.67 9.89
CA ARG A 230 15.86 3.74 9.51
C ARG A 230 17.23 4.13 10.09
N LEU A 231 17.39 5.35 10.58
CA LEU A 231 18.65 5.80 11.13
C LEU A 231 18.98 5.14 12.48
N THR A 232 20.11 4.46 12.51
CA THR A 232 20.75 3.97 13.74
C THR A 232 21.64 5.04 14.38
N GLU A 233 22.19 5.93 13.56
CA GLU A 233 23.07 7.02 13.92
C GLU A 233 22.31 8.34 14.13
N CYS A 234 23.06 9.41 14.42
CA CYS A 234 22.47 10.74 14.52
C CYS A 234 22.14 11.30 13.13
N PRO A 235 20.97 11.94 12.96
CA PRO A 235 20.57 12.48 11.67
C PRO A 235 21.50 13.61 11.23
N THR A 236 21.73 13.70 9.92
CA THR A 236 22.50 14.78 9.31
C THR A 236 21.74 16.10 9.39
N ARG A 237 22.46 17.23 9.38
CA ARG A 237 21.84 18.56 9.36
C ARG A 237 20.89 18.75 8.17
N ALA A 238 21.22 18.18 7.01
CA ALA A 238 20.37 18.21 5.82
C ALA A 238 19.04 17.48 6.04
N LEU A 239 19.06 16.29 6.66
CA LEU A 239 17.82 15.57 6.97
C LEU A 239 16.98 16.31 8.02
N ILE A 240 17.62 16.95 9.01
CA ILE A 240 16.92 17.76 10.03
C ILE A 240 16.26 18.98 9.38
N ALA A 241 16.93 19.65 8.43
CA ALA A 241 16.37 20.76 7.67
C ALA A 241 15.15 20.32 6.86
N ARG A 242 15.25 19.22 6.09
CA ARG A 242 14.11 18.61 5.40
C ARG A 242 12.98 18.25 6.37
N ALA A 243 13.30 17.68 7.52
CA ALA A 243 12.28 17.34 8.51
C ALA A 243 11.55 18.55 9.08
N ARG A 244 12.26 19.67 9.26
CA ARG A 244 11.67 20.94 9.67
C ARG A 244 10.67 21.46 8.64
N GLU A 245 11.00 21.37 7.36
CA GLU A 245 10.19 21.87 6.24
C GLU A 245 9.01 20.94 5.91
N GLU A 246 9.29 19.66 5.71
CA GLU A 246 8.35 18.70 5.14
C GLU A 246 7.78 17.72 6.17
N GLY A 247 8.48 17.49 7.28
CA GLY A 247 8.14 16.45 8.26
C GLY A 247 6.78 16.66 8.92
N ASP A 248 6.16 15.58 9.38
CA ASP A 248 4.88 15.60 10.09
C ASP A 248 4.96 14.90 11.46
N VAL A 249 3.79 14.62 12.04
CA VAL A 249 3.66 13.98 13.36
C VAL A 249 4.40 12.65 13.46
N ARG A 250 4.55 11.90 12.36
CA ARG A 250 5.28 10.63 12.33
C ARG A 250 6.77 10.84 12.57
N ALA A 251 7.37 11.85 11.92
CA ALA A 251 8.76 12.22 12.10
C ALA A 251 9.08 12.68 13.54
N LEU A 252 8.10 13.31 14.21
CA LEU A 252 8.27 13.84 15.57
C LEU A 252 8.66 12.76 16.59
N HIS A 253 8.13 11.54 16.45
CA HIS A 253 8.47 10.42 17.33
C HIS A 253 9.97 10.12 17.31
N TYR A 254 10.56 10.02 16.12
CA TYR A 254 11.99 9.73 15.93
C TYR A 254 12.88 10.89 16.34
N ILE A 255 12.50 12.14 16.03
CA ILE A 255 13.22 13.33 16.47
C ILE A 255 13.29 13.38 18.01
N LYS A 256 12.18 13.12 18.69
CA LYS A 256 12.14 13.07 20.16
C LYS A 256 12.99 11.93 20.72
N HIS A 257 13.01 10.77 20.06
CA HIS A 257 13.89 9.67 20.45
C HIS A 257 15.36 10.11 20.47
N HIS A 258 15.84 10.81 19.44
CA HIS A 258 17.22 11.33 19.39
C HIS A 258 17.54 12.42 20.42
N LEU A 259 16.51 13.09 20.96
CA LEU A 259 16.63 14.10 22.03
C LEU A 259 16.57 13.48 23.44
N THR A 260 16.31 12.17 23.56
CA THR A 260 16.17 11.51 24.85
C THR A 260 17.52 11.47 25.56
N PRO A 261 17.63 11.99 26.80
CA PRO A 261 18.86 11.89 27.57
C PRO A 261 19.21 10.44 27.86
N GLN A 262 20.44 10.04 27.57
CA GLN A 262 21.02 8.73 27.87
C GLN A 262 22.10 8.89 28.94
N ARG A 263 22.46 7.80 29.61
CA ARG A 263 23.57 7.79 30.56
C ARG A 263 24.87 7.71 29.76
N CYS A 264 25.75 8.70 29.89
CA CYS A 264 27.12 8.60 29.39
C CYS A 264 28.09 8.73 30.58
N GLY A 265 28.81 7.64 30.84
CA GLY A 265 29.71 7.54 31.99
C GLY A 265 28.99 7.47 33.34
N SER A 266 29.77 7.59 34.42
CA SER A 266 29.34 7.19 35.77
C SER A 266 28.24 8.08 36.38
N ARG A 267 28.09 9.34 35.96
CA ARG A 267 27.11 10.27 36.58
C ARG A 267 26.50 11.34 35.65
N ARG A 268 26.75 11.32 34.33
CA ARG A 268 26.28 12.39 33.43
C ARG A 268 25.16 11.90 32.51
N ARG A 269 24.11 12.71 32.37
CA ARG A 269 23.10 12.55 31.31
C ARG A 269 23.58 13.34 30.09
N CYS A 270 23.66 12.68 28.94
CA CYS A 270 23.93 13.37 27.68
C CYS A 270 22.95 12.93 26.61
N ILE A 271 22.80 13.76 25.59
CA ILE A 271 21.95 13.48 24.45
C ILE A 271 22.81 12.80 23.40
N LYS A 272 22.37 11.63 22.89
CA LYS A 272 23.10 10.86 21.87
C LYS A 272 23.56 11.74 20.71
N CYS A 273 22.68 12.65 20.28
CA CYS A 273 22.91 13.57 19.18
C CYS A 273 23.14 15.02 19.64
N GLY A 274 24.02 15.20 20.64
CA GLY A 274 24.31 16.51 21.26
C GLY A 274 24.72 17.60 20.26
N SER A 275 25.50 17.26 19.23
CA SER A 275 26.01 18.21 18.22
C SER A 275 24.92 18.85 17.34
N VAL A 276 23.78 18.17 17.19
CA VAL A 276 22.62 18.62 16.39
C VAL A 276 21.36 18.81 17.23
N ALA A 277 21.49 18.76 18.57
CA ALA A 277 20.34 18.81 19.48
C ALA A 277 19.56 20.13 19.38
N LYS A 278 20.23 21.26 19.06
CA LYS A 278 19.55 22.54 18.85
C LYS A 278 18.65 22.49 17.61
N ASP A 279 19.17 21.96 16.51
CA ASP A 279 18.45 21.84 15.23
C ASP A 279 17.28 20.86 15.35
N LEU A 280 17.48 19.72 16.03
CA LEU A 280 16.42 18.75 16.32
C LEU A 280 15.28 19.36 17.14
N ARG A 281 15.57 20.16 18.18
CA ARG A 281 14.53 20.86 18.95
C ARG A 281 13.78 21.88 18.10
N ALA A 282 14.49 22.62 17.24
CA ALA A 282 13.87 23.58 16.34
C ALA A 282 12.94 22.89 15.33
N ALA A 283 13.37 21.76 14.74
CA ALA A 283 12.54 20.95 13.85
C ALA A 283 11.31 20.39 14.58
N ALA A 284 11.49 19.82 15.77
CA ALA A 284 10.39 19.32 16.59
C ALA A 284 9.34 20.40 16.89
N SER A 285 9.78 21.59 17.29
CA SER A 285 8.88 22.71 17.59
C SER A 285 8.06 23.16 16.38
N VAL A 286 8.67 23.20 15.18
CA VAL A 286 7.95 23.55 13.94
C VAL A 286 6.91 22.50 13.59
N ILE A 287 7.24 21.21 13.73
CA ILE A 287 6.29 20.11 13.47
C ILE A 287 5.14 20.14 14.48
N GLU A 288 5.43 20.36 15.76
CA GLU A 288 4.40 20.48 16.81
C GLU A 288 3.48 21.67 16.57
N LYS A 289 4.03 22.81 16.14
CA LYS A 289 3.25 23.98 15.76
C LYS A 289 2.30 23.65 14.60
N ARG A 290 2.81 23.03 13.52
CA ARG A 290 1.98 22.59 12.38
C ARG A 290 0.90 21.58 12.78
N LYS A 291 1.19 20.68 13.72
CA LYS A 291 0.20 19.74 14.26
C LYS A 291 -0.97 20.47 14.95
N ASN A 292 -0.68 21.53 15.70
CA ASN A 292 -1.69 22.29 16.46
C ASN A 292 -2.46 23.29 15.58
N GLU A 293 -1.82 23.82 14.53
CA GLU A 293 -2.43 24.75 13.57
C GLU A 293 -3.29 24.05 12.51
N LYS A 294 -3.22 22.73 12.40
CA LYS A 294 -4.07 21.94 11.50
C LYS A 294 -5.37 21.47 12.16
N PRO A 295 -6.32 22.38 12.44
CA PRO A 295 -7.74 22.06 12.41
C PRO A 295 -8.50 23.09 11.55
N ALA A 296 -8.28 23.10 10.24
CA ALA A 296 -9.20 23.63 9.25
C ALA A 296 -8.94 22.94 7.92
N ALA A 297 -10.01 22.41 7.32
CA ALA A 297 -10.07 21.56 6.14
C ALA A 297 -8.91 21.73 5.14
N ALA A 298 -8.19 20.64 4.87
CA ALA A 298 -7.47 20.55 3.61
C ALA A 298 -8.52 20.59 2.49
N PRO A 299 -8.45 21.53 1.53
CA PRO A 299 -9.32 21.49 0.36
C PRO A 299 -9.11 20.14 -0.35
N PRO A 300 -10.17 19.55 -0.93
CA PRO A 300 -10.06 18.30 -1.68
C PRO A 300 -8.94 18.48 -2.71
N ALA A 301 -8.00 17.54 -2.71
CA ALA A 301 -6.88 17.55 -3.64
C ALA A 301 -7.45 17.70 -5.04
N ALA A 302 -7.15 18.83 -5.68
CA ALA A 302 -7.52 19.07 -7.06
C ALA A 302 -7.00 17.89 -7.88
N SER A 303 -7.92 17.14 -8.47
CA SER A 303 -7.64 16.01 -9.32
C SER A 303 -6.66 16.48 -10.39
N ALA A 304 -5.41 16.01 -10.33
CA ALA A 304 -4.49 16.13 -11.43
C ALA A 304 -5.02 15.20 -12.52
N ALA A 305 -5.85 15.76 -13.39
CA ALA A 305 -6.23 15.12 -14.63
C ALA A 305 -4.96 14.83 -15.45
N PRO A 306 -4.88 13.66 -16.11
CA PRO A 306 -3.74 13.29 -16.95
C PRO A 306 -3.56 14.21 -18.16
#